data_AF-A0A3D4EYF3-F1
#
_entry.id   AF-A0A3D4EYF3-F1
#
_cell.length_a   1.000
_cell.length_b   1.000
_cell.length_c   1.000
_cell.angle_alpha   90.00
_cell.angle_beta   90.00
_cell.angle_gamma   90.00
#
_symmetry.space_group_name_H-M   'P 1'
#
loop_
_entity.id
_entity.type
_entity.pdbx_description
1 polymer ?
#
loop_
_entity_poly.entity_id
_entity_poly.type
_entity_poly.pdbx_seq_one_letter_code
_entity_poly.pdbx_strand_id
1 'polypeptide(L)'
;MNQGRFLSLFGLAAFLLQVNVIGRPLKVYILAGQSNMQGSAHQKTFAAIGDDPKTAPLLKEILDADGEPVEAHNGWVVCRTNRGGEQVTLDGKV
;
A
#
# COMPACT_ATOMS: atom_id res chain seq x y z
N MET A 1 -47.63 -1.83 -34.33
CA MET A 1 -47.90 -1.83 -32.87
C MET A 1 -47.07 -2.92 -32.18
N ASN A 2 -45.73 -2.87 -32.18
CA ASN A 2 -44.87 -3.87 -31.51
C ASN A 2 -43.42 -3.42 -31.15
N GLN A 3 -42.96 -2.24 -31.59
CA GLN A 3 -41.58 -1.79 -31.31
C GLN A 3 -41.35 -1.42 -29.83
N GLY A 4 -42.33 -0.79 -29.17
CA GLY A 4 -42.21 -0.36 -27.76
C GLY A 4 -42.18 -1.51 -26.74
N ARG A 5 -42.79 -2.66 -27.07
CA ARG A 5 -42.79 -3.85 -26.19
C ARG A 5 -41.42 -4.56 -26.20
N PHE A 6 -40.72 -4.55 -27.33
CA PHE A 6 -39.39 -5.12 -27.47
C PHE A 6 -38.31 -4.30 -26.73
N LEU A 7 -38.37 -2.97 -26.82
CA LEU A 7 -37.47 -2.09 -26.06
C LEU A 7 -37.68 -2.21 -24.54
N SER A 8 -38.94 -2.35 -24.11
CA SER A 8 -39.29 -2.50 -22.69
C SER A 8 -38.82 -3.83 -22.10
N LEU A 9 -38.95 -4.94 -22.85
CA LEU A 9 -38.42 -6.24 -22.39
C LEU A 9 -36.88 -6.26 -22.32
N PHE A 10 -36.19 -5.60 -23.26
CA PHE A 10 -34.73 -5.51 -23.24
C PHE A 10 -34.21 -4.68 -22.05
N GLY A 11 -34.87 -3.57 -21.74
CA GLY A 11 -34.53 -2.73 -20.57
C GLY A 11 -34.73 -3.45 -19.24
N LEU A 12 -35.80 -4.26 -19.11
CA LEU A 12 -36.08 -5.04 -17.90
C LEU A 12 -35.07 -6.17 -17.70
N ALA A 13 -34.66 -6.85 -18.78
CA ALA A 13 -33.63 -7.90 -18.71
C ALA A 13 -32.25 -7.33 -18.34
N ALA A 14 -31.87 -6.16 -18.86
CA ALA A 14 -30.62 -5.49 -18.50
C ALA A 14 -30.59 -5.00 -17.03
N PHE A 15 -31.74 -4.64 -16.47
CA PHE A 15 -31.86 -4.25 -15.06
C PHE A 15 -31.75 -5.45 -14.09
N LEU A 16 -32.22 -6.63 -14.51
CA LEU A 16 -32.15 -7.87 -13.72
C LEU A 16 -30.76 -8.55 -13.76
N LEU A 17 -29.91 -8.18 -14.71
CA LEU A 17 -28.54 -8.71 -14.89
C LEU A 17 -27.46 -7.84 -14.24
N GLN A 18 -27.75 -7.20 -13.09
CA GLN A 18 -26.71 -6.61 -12.26
C GLN A 18 -25.91 -7.72 -11.58
N VAL A 19 -24.93 -8.25 -12.33
CA VAL A 19 -23.89 -9.13 -11.79
C VAL A 19 -23.15 -8.35 -10.72
N ASN A 20 -23.32 -8.75 -9.47
CA ASN A 20 -22.48 -8.28 -8.37
C ASN A 20 -21.07 -8.80 -8.62
N VAL A 21 -20.22 -7.96 -9.24
CA VAL A 21 -18.78 -8.20 -9.29
C VAL A 21 -18.25 -7.98 -7.88
N ILE A 22 -18.41 -9.00 -7.03
CA ILE A 22 -17.73 -9.07 -5.75
C ILE A 22 -16.26 -9.29 -6.09
N GLY A 23 -15.47 -8.21 -5.99
CA GLY A 23 -14.04 -8.26 -6.24
C GLY A 23 -13.36 -9.32 -5.38
N ARG A 24 -12.17 -9.75 -5.81
CA ARG A 24 -11.31 -10.62 -4.99
C ARG A 24 -11.11 -10.02 -3.59
N PRO A 25 -11.18 -10.82 -2.50
CA PRO A 25 -10.95 -10.33 -1.15
C PRO A 25 -9.62 -9.59 -1.03
N LEU A 26 -9.63 -8.42 -0.38
CA LEU A 26 -8.43 -7.65 -0.10
C LEU A 26 -7.59 -8.37 0.96
N LYS A 27 -6.30 -8.61 0.67
CA LYS A 27 -5.35 -9.07 1.68
C LYS A 27 -4.87 -7.88 2.49
N VAL A 28 -5.07 -7.93 3.80
CA VAL A 28 -4.64 -6.89 4.74
C VAL A 28 -3.59 -7.49 5.67
N TYR A 29 -2.41 -6.87 5.72
CA TYR A 29 -1.33 -7.23 6.63
C TYR A 29 -1.21 -6.14 7.70
N ILE A 30 -1.27 -6.51 8.98
CA ILE A 30 -1.16 -5.57 10.10
C ILE A 30 0.12 -5.90 10.86
N LEU A 31 1.08 -4.98 10.84
CA LEU A 31 2.26 -5.01 11.68
C LEU A 31 2.00 -4.08 12.87
N ALA A 32 1.66 -4.66 14.02
CA ALA A 32 1.39 -3.92 15.25
C ALA A 32 2.48 -4.18 16.29
N GLY A 33 3.00 -3.11 16.89
CA GLY A 33 4.03 -3.16 17.92
C GLY A 33 4.44 -1.75 18.36
N GLN A 34 5.17 -1.64 19.45
CA GLN A 34 5.75 -0.35 19.86
C GLN A 34 6.92 -0.03 18.92
N SER A 35 6.71 0.94 18.01
CA SER A 35 7.80 1.44 17.17
C SER A 35 8.66 2.39 17.97
N ASN A 36 9.94 2.04 18.15
CA ASN A 36 10.97 2.93 18.70
C ASN A 36 11.86 3.54 17.60
N MET A 37 11.36 3.63 16.37
CA MET A 37 12.15 4.11 15.24
C MET A 37 12.00 5.62 15.00
N GLN A 38 11.96 6.39 16.10
CA GLN A 38 11.97 7.85 16.10
C GLN A 38 13.44 8.32 16.14
N GLY A 39 13.96 8.80 15.01
CA GLY A 39 15.34 9.26 14.91
C GLY A 39 15.79 9.49 13.47
N SER A 40 17.06 9.85 13.29
CA SER A 40 17.67 10.09 11.97
C SER A 40 17.80 8.79 11.17
N ALA A 41 16.71 8.37 10.52
CA ALA A 41 16.78 7.35 9.48
C ALA A 41 17.59 7.92 8.30
N HIS A 42 18.58 7.16 7.82
CA HIS A 42 19.42 7.57 6.72
C HIS A 42 19.72 6.36 5.84
N GLN A 43 19.75 6.50 4.52
CA GLN A 43 19.95 5.37 3.59
C GLN A 43 21.19 4.52 3.93
N LYS A 44 22.30 5.14 4.33
CA LYS A 44 23.50 4.47 4.86
C LYS A 44 23.26 3.43 5.97
N THR A 45 22.15 3.49 6.71
CA THR A 45 21.85 2.50 7.76
C THR A 45 21.33 1.18 7.20
N PHE A 46 20.92 1.11 5.93
CA PHE A 46 20.48 -0.14 5.31
C PHE A 46 21.57 -1.20 5.35
N ALA A 47 22.83 -0.82 5.12
CA ALA A 47 23.96 -1.75 5.11
C ALA A 47 24.08 -2.60 6.40
N ALA A 48 23.66 -2.07 7.56
CA ALA A 48 23.70 -2.78 8.84
C ALA A 48 22.79 -4.03 8.89
N ILE A 49 21.78 -4.12 8.00
CA ILE A 49 20.95 -5.33 7.84
C ILE A 49 21.81 -6.53 7.39
N GLY A 50 22.90 -6.27 6.67
CA GLY A 50 23.85 -7.27 6.19
C GLY A 50 24.75 -7.87 7.28
N ASP A 51 24.83 -7.23 8.45
CA ASP A 51 25.71 -7.67 9.54
C ASP A 51 25.20 -8.97 10.20
N ASP A 52 23.89 -9.24 10.16
CA ASP A 52 23.29 -10.51 10.57
C ASP A 52 22.99 -11.39 9.35
N PRO A 53 23.60 -12.58 9.23
CA PRO A 53 23.34 -13.53 8.14
C PRO A 53 21.88 -13.89 7.94
N LYS A 54 21.05 -13.83 9.00
CA LYS A 54 19.62 -14.14 8.93
C LYS A 54 18.82 -13.04 8.22
N THR A 55 19.25 -11.79 8.35
CA THR A 55 18.56 -10.62 7.76
C THR A 55 19.24 -10.14 6.49
N ALA A 56 20.51 -10.48 6.25
CA ALA A 56 21.26 -10.11 5.06
C ALA A 56 20.52 -10.35 3.72
N PRO A 57 19.72 -11.43 3.54
CA PRO A 57 18.95 -11.61 2.30
C PRO A 57 17.96 -10.48 2.01
N LEU A 58 17.47 -9.76 3.03
CA LEU A 58 16.53 -8.64 2.87
C LEU A 58 17.14 -7.45 2.12
N LEU A 59 18.47 -7.30 2.13
CA LEU A 59 19.12 -6.24 1.37
C LEU A 59 18.82 -6.34 -0.13
N LYS A 60 18.60 -7.54 -0.66
CA LYS A 60 18.27 -7.77 -2.07
C LYS A 60 16.86 -7.30 -2.44
N GLU A 61 15.98 -7.14 -1.45
CA GLU A 61 14.62 -6.64 -1.63
C GLU A 61 14.56 -5.11 -1.45
N ILE A 62 15.52 -4.55 -0.69
CA ILE A 62 15.56 -3.13 -0.34
C ILE A 62 16.41 -2.33 -1.32
N LEU A 63 17.49 -2.92 -1.84
CA LEU A 63 18.43 -2.26 -2.75
C LEU A 63 18.28 -2.80 -4.17
N ASP A 64 18.44 -1.93 -5.16
CA ASP A 64 18.48 -2.30 -6.57
C ASP A 64 19.85 -2.85 -6.99
N ALA A 65 20.04 -3.06 -8.30
CA ALA A 65 21.28 -3.58 -8.86
C ALA A 65 22.47 -2.63 -8.72
N ASP A 66 22.21 -1.33 -8.59
CA ASP A 66 23.21 -0.28 -8.41
C ASP A 66 23.54 -0.06 -6.92
N GLY A 67 22.78 -0.70 -6.02
CA GLY A 67 22.92 -0.59 -4.57
C GLY A 67 22.12 0.57 -3.96
N GLU A 68 21.22 1.18 -4.73
CA GLU A 68 20.37 2.28 -4.28
C GLU A 68 19.05 1.76 -3.72
N PRO A 69 18.43 2.46 -2.74
CA PRO A 69 17.15 2.03 -2.18
C PRO A 69 16.03 2.04 -3.24
N VAL A 70 15.31 0.93 -3.34
CA VAL A 70 14.13 0.82 -4.19
C VAL A 70 13.02 1.72 -3.65
N GLU A 71 12.49 2.59 -4.49
CA GLU A 71 11.37 3.47 -4.14
C GLU A 71 10.04 2.70 -4.14
N ALA A 72 9.30 2.81 -3.05
CA ALA A 72 7.97 2.21 -2.94
C ALA A 72 6.92 3.11 -3.60
N HIS A 73 6.14 2.56 -4.52
CA HIS A 73 5.04 3.30 -5.16
C HIS A 73 3.67 2.85 -4.65
N ASN A 74 2.72 3.80 -4.66
CA ASN A 74 1.35 3.58 -4.20
C ASN A 74 1.28 3.25 -2.70
N GLY A 75 2.25 3.76 -1.95
CA GLY A 75 2.26 3.72 -0.49
C GLY A 75 1.49 4.91 0.08
N TRP A 76 0.94 4.73 1.26
CA TRP A 76 0.51 5.83 2.11
C TRP A 76 1.14 5.64 3.47
N VAL A 77 1.87 6.64 3.93
CA VAL A 77 2.55 6.59 5.23
C VAL A 77 1.95 7.68 6.12
N VAL A 78 1.53 7.27 7.31
CA VAL A 78 1.14 8.18 8.39
C VAL A 78 2.02 7.88 9.59
N CYS A 79 2.71 8.88 10.11
CA CYS A 79 3.51 8.74 11.31
C CYS A 79 3.25 9.89 12.29
N ARG A 80 3.15 9.55 13.58
CA ARG A 80 3.19 10.54 14.67
C ARG A 80 4.64 10.74 15.08
N THR A 81 5.08 11.99 15.10
CA THR A 81 6.46 12.37 15.40
C THR A 81 6.54 13.61 16.27
N ASN A 82 7.72 13.90 16.80
CA ASN A 82 7.99 15.18 17.47
C ASN A 82 8.88 16.03 16.56
N ARG A 83 8.41 17.22 16.19
CA ARG A 83 9.17 18.18 15.36
C ARG A 83 9.21 19.51 16.10
N GLY A 84 10.41 19.93 16.51
CA GLY A 84 10.58 21.21 17.23
C GLY A 84 10.03 21.22 18.65
N GLY A 85 9.86 20.07 19.30
CA GLY A 85 9.30 19.96 20.65
C GLY A 85 7.80 19.66 20.66
N GLU A 86 7.11 19.84 19.53
CA GLU A 86 5.68 19.60 19.39
C GLU A 86 5.39 18.26 18.74
N GLN A 87 4.31 17.63 19.20
CA GLN A 87 3.80 16.42 18.58
C GLN A 87 3.03 16.75 17.31
N VAL A 88 3.47 16.18 16.20
CA VAL A 88 2.87 16.39 14.89
C VAL A 88 2.57 15.04 14.23
N THR A 89 1.60 15.04 13.32
CA THR A 89 1.35 13.91 12.42
C THR A 89 1.86 14.30 11.04
N LEU A 90 2.70 13.45 10.45
CA LEU A 90 3.08 13.55 9.05
C LEU A 90 2.31 12.49 8.29
N ASP A 91 1.63 12.88 7.23
CA ASP A 91 0.89 12.01 6.33
C ASP A 91 1.21 12.37 4.89
N GLY A 92 1.40 11.34 4.06
CA GLY A 92 1.75 11.55 2.67
C GLY A 92 1.72 10.27 1.85
N LYS A 93 1.49 10.46 0.55
CA LYS A 93 1.66 9.42 -0.44
C LYS A 93 3.15 9.19 -0.71
N VAL A 94 3.53 7.93 -0.83
CA VAL A 94 4.83 7.47 -1.34
C VAL A 94 4.62 6.90 -2.73
#